data_AF-A0A7W1AMI6-F1
#
_entry.id   AF-A0A7W1AMI6-F1
#
_cell.length_a   1.000
_cell.length_b   1.000
_cell.length_c   1.000
_cell.angle_alpha   90.00
_cell.angle_beta   90.00
_cell.angle_gamma   90.00
#
_symmetry.space_group_name_H-M   'P 1'
#
loop_
_entity.id
_entity.type
_entity.pdbx_description
1 polymer ?
#
loop_
_entity_poly.entity_id
_entity_poly.type
_entity_poly.pdbx_seq_one_letter_code
_entity_poly.pdbx_strand_id
1 'polypeptide(L)' 'MAVAEPPAATLLSTVAIRERCGNVAAAVTAGTSRFFRIDRARLDATAALVAAVTRRRYPDLAIPYHSRWRH' A
#
# COMPACT_ATOMS: atom_id res chain seq x y z
N MET A 1 -15.34 -34.28 3.95
CA MET A 1 -14.56 -33.82 5.11
C MET A 1 -14.22 -32.36 4.92
N ALA A 2 -14.61 -31.49 5.83
CA ALA A 2 -14.16 -30.09 5.82
C ALA A 2 -12.68 -30.05 6.25
N VAL A 3 -11.82 -29.46 5.43
CA VAL A 3 -10.43 -29.17 5.81
C VAL A 3 -10.47 -28.08 6.88
N ALA A 4 -9.79 -28.30 8.01
CA ALA A 4 -9.64 -27.26 9.01
C ALA A 4 -8.87 -26.08 8.42
N GLU A 5 -9.40 -24.87 8.58
CA GLU A 5 -8.73 -23.64 8.13
C GLU A 5 -7.33 -23.55 8.77
N PRO A 6 -6.28 -23.25 7.99
CA PRO A 6 -4.94 -23.14 8.55
C PRO A 6 -4.92 -22.01 9.59
N PRO A 7 -4.11 -22.12 10.67
CA PRO A 7 -4.08 -21.11 11.74
C PRO A 7 -3.84 -19.67 11.28
N ALA A 8 -3.22 -19.49 10.12
CA ALA A 8 -2.94 -18.18 9.52
C ALA A 8 -4.07 -17.63 8.63
N ALA A 9 -5.13 -18.39 8.36
CA ALA A 9 -6.16 -17.97 7.40
C ALA A 9 -6.84 -16.64 7.76
N THR A 10 -7.02 -16.40 9.06
CA THR A 10 -7.57 -15.13 9.58
C THR A 10 -6.68 -13.92 9.25
N LEU A 11 -5.36 -14.13 9.19
CA LEU A 11 -4.37 -13.09 8.83
C LEU A 11 -4.33 -12.79 7.33
N LEU A 12 -4.87 -13.69 6.49
CA LEU A 12 -4.91 -13.53 5.04
C LEU A 12 -6.17 -12.77 4.56
N SER A 13 -6.94 -12.20 5.49
CA SER A 13 -8.10 -11.37 5.16
C SER A 13 -7.73 -9.91 4.94
N THR A 14 -8.46 -9.21 4.05
CA THR A 14 -8.23 -7.77 3.82
C THR A 14 -8.53 -6.93 5.07
N VAL A 15 -9.40 -7.41 5.96
CA VAL A 15 -9.69 -6.78 7.25
C VAL A 15 -8.45 -6.85 8.15
N ALA A 16 -7.90 -8.06 8.34
CA ALA A 16 -6.69 -8.24 9.13
C ALA A 16 -5.50 -7.45 8.56
N ILE A 17 -5.34 -7.43 7.23
CA ILE A 17 -4.31 -6.61 6.58
C ILE A 17 -4.46 -5.13 6.93
N ARG A 18 -5.67 -4.56 6.78
CA ARG A 18 -5.92 -3.13 7.08
C ARG A 18 -5.63 -2.81 8.55
N GLU A 19 -6.09 -3.66 9.48
CA GLU A 19 -5.86 -3.50 10.91
C GLU A 19 -4.36 -3.49 11.24
N ARG A 20 -3.61 -4.49 10.75
CA ARG A 20 -2.18 -4.62 11.04
C ARG A 20 -1.37 -3.49 10.40
N CYS A 21 -1.68 -3.09 9.17
CA CYS A 21 -1.06 -1.94 8.54
C CYS A 21 -1.35 -0.64 9.31
N GLY A 22 -2.56 -0.47 9.85
CA GLY A 22 -2.92 0.67 10.70
C GLY A 22 -2.03 0.75 11.94
N ASN A 23 -1.83 -0.37 12.63
CA ASN A 23 -0.95 -0.43 13.81
C ASN A 23 0.50 -0.04 13.47
N VAL A 24 1.02 -0.53 12.34
CA VAL A 24 2.36 -0.16 11.86
C VAL A 24 2.42 1.34 11.53
N ALA A 25 1.46 1.88 10.78
CA ALA A 25 1.44 3.30 10.43
C ALA A 25 1.36 4.21 11.66
N ALA A 26 0.58 3.82 12.67
CA ALA A 26 0.48 4.53 13.94
C ALA A 26 1.83 4.54 14.68
N ALA A 27 2.48 3.38 14.84
CA ALA A 27 3.78 3.28 15.50
C ALA A 27 4.88 4.08 14.76
N VAL A 28 4.89 4.05 13.43
CA VAL A 28 5.84 4.82 12.63
C VAL A 28 5.60 6.31 12.75
N THR A 29 4.33 6.74 12.75
CA THR A 29 3.97 8.16 12.94
C THR A 29 4.34 8.64 14.34
N ALA A 30 4.17 7.79 15.35
CA ALA A 30 4.57 8.08 16.74
C ALA A 30 6.09 8.02 16.98
N GLY A 31 6.90 7.64 15.98
CA GLY A 31 8.35 7.53 16.11
C GLY A 31 8.82 6.34 16.94
N THR A 32 7.95 5.37 17.24
CA THR A 32 8.26 4.20 18.08
C THR A 32 8.68 2.97 17.28
N SER A 33 8.59 3.04 15.95
CA SER A 33 9.04 1.97 15.07
C SER A 33 10.56 1.96 14.89
N ARG A 34 11.18 0.81 15.16
CA ARG A 34 12.62 0.58 14.90
C ARG A 34 12.93 0.27 13.44
N PHE A 35 11.90 -0.08 12.65
CA PHE A 35 12.09 -0.65 11.30
C PHE A 35 11.72 0.32 10.18
N PHE A 36 10.81 1.26 10.44
CA PHE A 36 10.24 2.13 9.41
C PHE A 36 10.19 3.58 9.87
N ARG A 37 10.30 4.50 8.90
CA ARG A 37 10.12 5.95 9.07
C ARG A 37 9.19 6.46 7.99
N ILE A 38 8.26 7.35 8.35
CA ILE A 38 7.46 8.12 7.39
C ILE A 38 8.10 9.50 7.26
N ASP A 39 8.55 9.84 6.05
CA ASP A 39 9.07 11.16 5.73
C ASP A 39 8.04 11.94 4.89
N ARG A 40 7.26 12.77 5.57
CA ARG A 40 6.19 13.54 4.92
C ARG A 40 6.73 14.62 3.97
N ALA A 41 7.96 15.09 4.17
CA ALA A 41 8.57 16.09 3.30
C ALA A 41 8.87 15.54 1.88
N ARG A 42 8.83 14.21 1.69
CA ARG A 42 9.07 13.59 0.38
C ARG A 42 7.81 13.39 -0.47
N LEU A 43 6.63 13.75 0.04
CA LEU A 43 5.37 13.53 -0.69
C LEU A 43 5.36 14.27 -2.02
N ASP A 44 5.77 15.54 -2.05
CA ASP A 44 5.79 16.35 -3.28
C ASP A 44 6.76 15.77 -4.32
N ALA A 45 7.97 15.38 -3.90
CA ALA A 45 8.96 14.76 -4.77
C ALA A 45 8.45 13.41 -5.33
N THR A 46 7.74 12.63 -4.51
CA THR A 46 7.13 11.36 -4.92
C THR A 46 6.03 11.59 -5.95
N ALA A 47 5.16 12.57 -5.73
CA ALA A 47 4.12 12.93 -6.68
C ALA A 47 4.70 13.39 -8.02
N ALA A 48 5.74 14.24 -7.98
CA ALA A 48 6.45 14.68 -9.19
C ALA A 48 7.09 13.51 -9.96
N LEU A 49 7.68 12.56 -9.26
CA LEU A 49 8.25 11.35 -9.86
C LEU A 49 7.18 10.51 -10.55
N VAL A 50 6.06 10.24 -9.87
CA VAL A 50 4.94 9.49 -10.46
C VAL A 50 4.43 10.19 -11.71
N ALA A 51 4.19 11.51 -11.64
CA ALA A 51 3.74 12.29 -12.79
C ALA A 51 4.75 12.26 -13.96
N ALA A 52 6.05 12.32 -13.68
CA ALA A 52 7.09 12.21 -14.70
C ALA A 52 7.11 10.83 -15.36
N VAL A 53 7.06 9.76 -14.57
CA VAL A 53 7.02 8.38 -15.08
C VAL A 53 5.76 8.13 -15.90
N THR A 54 4.60 8.59 -15.41
CA THR A 54 3.32 8.46 -16.11
C THR A 54 3.36 9.17 -17.46
N ARG A 55 3.79 10.44 -17.51
CA ARG A 55 3.91 11.19 -18.78
C ARG A 55 4.91 10.58 -19.74
N ARG A 56 6.02 10.03 -19.24
CA ARG A 56 7.01 9.34 -20.08
C ARG A 56 6.43 8.07 -20.72
N ARG A 57 5.61 7.32 -19.97
CA ARG A 57 5.04 6.04 -20.41
C ARG A 57 3.77 6.21 -21.24
N TYR A 58 3.00 7.26 -20.95
CA TYR A 58 1.74 7.59 -21.61
C TYR A 58 1.77 9.09 -21.98
N PRO A 59 2.46 9.47 -23.08
CA PRO A 59 2.63 10.87 -23.46
C PRO A 59 1.32 11.59 -23.80
N ASP A 60 0.33 10.83 -24.29
CA ASP A 60 -1.03 11.26 -24.60
C ASP A 60 -2.00 11.07 -23.41
N LEU A 61 -1.50 10.56 -22.28
CA LEU A 61 -2.28 10.19 -21.10
C LEU A 61 -3.40 9.17 -21.37
N ALA A 62 -3.30 8.39 -22.45
CA ALA A 62 -4.19 7.27 -22.76
C ALA A 62 -3.78 6.03 -21.92
N ILE A 63 -3.98 6.11 -20.60
CA ILE A 63 -3.60 5.06 -19.66
C ILE A 63 -4.61 3.91 -19.76
N PRO A 64 -4.19 2.68 -20.12
CA PRO A 64 -5.09 1.55 -20.16
C PRO A 64 -5.61 1.24 -18.76
N TYR A 65 -6.88 0.83 -18.68
CA TYR A 65 -7.46 0.37 -17.43
C TYR A 65 -6.63 -0.80 -16.87
N HIS A 66 -5.97 -0.57 -15.75
CA HIS A 66 -5.35 -1.64 -14.99
C HIS A 66 -6.41 -2.26 -14.08
N SER A 67 -6.79 -3.50 -14.40
CA SER A 67 -7.80 -4.26 -13.67
C SER A 67 -7.20 -4.81 -12.36
N ARG A 68 -7.28 -3.99 -11.32
CA ARG A 68 -7.58 -4.52 -9.98
C ARG A 68 -8.70 -3.69 -9.35
N TRP A 69 -9.73 -3.46 -10.17
CA TRP A 69 -10.92 -2.65 -9.85
C TRP A 69 -11.93 -3.35 -8.93
N ARG A 70 -11.47 -4.33 -8.14
CA ARG A 70 -12.26 -5.12 -7.16
C ARG A 70 -11.42 -5.51 -5.94
N HIS A 71 -10.63 -4.57 -5.41
CA HIS A 71 -10.09 -4.66 -4.05
C HIS A 71 -10.98 -3.88 -3.08
#